data_AF-A0A3A2ZJ52-F1
#
_entry.id   AF-A0A3A2ZJ52-F1
#
_cell.length_a   1.000
_cell.length_b   1.000
_cell.length_c   1.000
_cell.angle_alpha   90.00
_cell.angle_beta   90.00
_cell.angle_gamma   90.00
#
_symmetry.space_group_name_H-M   'P 1'
#
loop_
_entity.id
_entity.type
_entity.pdbx_description
1 polymer ?
#
loop_
_entity_poly.entity_id
_entity_poly.type
_entity_poly.pdbx_seq_one_letter_code
_entity_poly.pdbx_strand_id
1 'polypeptide(L)'
;MSRLQHILCRDFPRRTIALTTSEYALVFQYASLDQVAGTKYHHYTNATRCLVEFSSVSSIETSSYRLLGYGYGTLGLITLGEDVFLCVITGSSQAAMVRPGETVSRIDNVDFFCLTRAAYEDQLTYEADTQFAADELSRVFGFEDRELTTDHPFIALKKLLSDGSFYYSLDFNLTDRVQNR
;
A
#
# COMPACT_ATOMS: atom_id res chain seq x y z
N MET A 1 -8.33 20.06 4.75
CA MET A 1 -7.03 19.76 4.11
C MET A 1 -6.85 18.25 4.16
N SER A 2 -6.78 17.58 3.01
CA SER A 2 -6.45 16.16 2.97
C SER A 2 -5.01 15.98 3.47
N ARG A 3 -4.82 15.11 4.47
CA ARG A 3 -3.49 14.74 4.98
C ARG A 3 -2.90 13.66 4.08
N LEU A 4 -2.53 14.03 2.87
CA LEU A 4 -1.85 13.11 1.95
C LEU A 4 -0.47 12.74 2.51
N GLN A 5 -0.15 11.45 2.47
CA GLN A 5 1.14 10.90 2.84
C GLN A 5 1.93 10.64 1.58
N HIS A 6 3.22 10.97 1.58
CA HIS A 6 4.12 10.51 0.51
C HIS A 6 4.49 9.05 0.74
N ILE A 7 4.50 8.28 -0.34
CA ILE A 7 4.98 6.90 -0.38
C ILE A 7 6.36 6.95 -1.01
N LEU A 8 7.39 6.69 -0.21
CA LEU A 8 8.78 6.79 -0.58
C LEU A 8 9.42 5.41 -0.60
N CYS A 9 10.36 5.18 -1.50
CA CYS A 9 11.10 3.91 -1.60
C CYS A 9 12.60 4.16 -1.74
N ARG A 10 13.39 3.31 -1.10
CA ARG A 10 14.84 3.27 -1.24
C ARG A 10 15.27 1.82 -1.39
N ASP A 11 15.97 1.49 -2.47
CA ASP A 11 16.37 0.10 -2.78
C ASP A 11 17.66 -0.34 -2.10
N PHE A 12 18.62 0.58 -1.95
CA PHE A 12 19.96 0.29 -1.43
C PHE A 12 20.29 1.13 -0.18
N PRO A 13 21.06 0.60 0.81
CA PRO A 13 21.65 -0.75 0.86
C PRO A 13 20.66 -1.85 1.26
N ARG A 14 19.48 -1.48 1.75
CA ARG A 14 18.36 -2.37 2.03
C ARG A 14 17.09 -1.71 1.54
N ARG A 15 16.21 -2.51 0.93
CA ARG A 15 14.93 -2.03 0.44
C ARG A 15 14.03 -1.60 1.60
N THR A 16 13.61 -0.35 1.56
CA THR A 16 12.73 0.26 2.57
C THR A 16 11.65 1.09 1.90
N ILE A 17 10.44 1.00 2.42
CA ILE A 17 9.31 1.85 2.01
C ILE A 17 8.93 2.72 3.18
N ALA A 18 8.81 4.03 2.97
CA ALA A 18 8.44 4.97 4.01
C ALA A 18 7.13 5.68 3.66
N LEU A 19 6.22 5.74 4.62
CA LEU A 19 5.03 6.59 4.58
C LEU A 19 5.34 7.85 5.37
N THR A 20 5.31 9.02 4.72
CA THR A 20 5.69 10.27 5.38
C THR A 20 4.59 11.31 5.34
N THR A 21 4.35 11.95 6.47
CA THR A 21 3.58 13.20 6.60
C THR A 21 4.51 14.41 6.53
N SER A 22 4.04 15.59 6.92
CA SER A 22 4.90 16.78 7.08
C SER A 22 5.90 16.66 8.24
N GLU A 23 5.57 15.87 9.27
CA GLU A 23 6.32 15.85 10.54
C GLU A 23 6.92 14.48 10.88
N TYR A 24 6.22 13.41 10.53
CA TYR A 24 6.57 12.04 10.90
C TYR A 24 6.70 11.10 9.69
N ALA A 25 7.54 10.09 9.85
CA ALA A 25 7.76 9.01 8.91
C ALA A 25 7.54 7.67 9.60
N LEU A 26 6.94 6.73 8.86
CA LEU A 26 6.84 5.33 9.22
C LEU A 26 7.60 4.52 8.16
N VAL A 27 8.75 3.95 8.54
CA VAL A 27 9.67 3.24 7.65
C VAL A 27 9.51 1.74 7.82
N PHE A 28 9.21 1.05 6.73
CA PHE A 28 9.02 -0.39 6.66
C PHE A 28 10.23 -1.03 5.98
N GLN A 29 10.76 -2.07 6.61
CA GLN A 29 11.90 -2.81 6.10
C GLN A 29 11.67 -4.31 6.24
N TYR A 30 11.80 -5.04 5.14
CA TYR A 30 11.83 -6.50 5.18
C TYR A 30 13.10 -7.02 5.87
N ALA A 31 12.95 -8.02 6.74
CA ALA A 31 14.05 -8.71 7.40
C ALA A 31 13.85 -10.23 7.33
N SER A 32 14.87 -10.93 6.84
CA SER A 32 14.99 -12.39 6.97
C SER A 32 15.88 -12.73 8.17
N LEU A 33 15.50 -13.77 8.93
CA LEU A 33 16.22 -14.24 10.13
C LEU A 33 17.68 -14.62 9.86
N ASP A 34 18.02 -15.02 8.63
CA ASP A 34 19.40 -15.29 8.22
C ASP A 34 20.32 -14.07 8.30
N GLN A 35 19.77 -12.86 8.32
CA GLN A 35 20.54 -11.62 8.45
C GLN A 35 20.76 -11.15 9.89
N VAL A 36 20.15 -11.81 10.90
CA VAL A 36 20.12 -11.29 12.28
C VAL A 36 20.85 -12.20 13.29
N ALA A 37 21.09 -13.48 12.99
CA ALA A 37 21.76 -14.36 13.96
C ALA A 37 22.69 -15.39 13.30
N GLY A 38 23.99 -15.32 13.61
CA GLY A 38 24.99 -16.35 13.31
C GLY A 38 24.82 -17.65 14.11
N THR A 39 23.59 -18.05 14.44
CA THR A 39 23.30 -19.21 15.28
C THR A 39 22.71 -20.35 14.48
N LYS A 40 23.51 -21.41 14.33
CA LYS A 40 23.22 -22.68 13.64
C LYS A 40 22.16 -23.53 14.37
N TYR A 41 20.91 -23.11 14.38
CA TYR A 41 19.79 -23.96 14.80
C TYR A 41 18.71 -24.00 13.72
N HIS A 42 18.88 -24.91 12.77
CA HIS A 42 17.86 -25.30 11.81
C HIS A 42 16.82 -26.18 12.50
N HIS A 43 15.64 -25.65 12.81
CA HIS A 43 14.36 -26.32 12.55
C HIS A 43 13.18 -25.41 12.94
N TYR A 44 12.28 -25.15 11.98
CA TYR A 44 11.02 -24.41 12.12
C TYR A 44 11.10 -22.90 12.41
N THR A 45 11.33 -22.10 11.36
CA THR A 45 10.41 -21.06 10.84
C THR A 45 11.22 -20.06 10.00
N ASN A 46 11.14 -20.15 8.68
CA ASN A 46 11.50 -19.03 7.78
C ASN A 46 10.43 -17.93 7.95
N ALA A 47 10.34 -17.35 9.13
CA ALA A 47 9.36 -16.31 9.44
C ALA A 47 9.83 -15.01 8.79
N THR A 48 9.12 -14.58 7.75
CA THR A 48 9.25 -13.24 7.19
C THR A 48 8.94 -12.23 8.29
N ARG A 49 9.83 -11.24 8.49
CA ARG A 49 9.63 -10.17 9.47
C ARG A 49 9.65 -8.82 8.76
N CYS A 50 8.84 -7.90 9.27
CA CYS A 50 8.91 -6.49 8.89
C CYS A 50 9.35 -5.71 10.11
N LEU A 51 10.47 -4.99 10.00
CA LEU A 51 10.82 -3.94 10.93
C LEU A 51 10.01 -2.70 10.56
N VAL A 52 9.43 -2.05 11.56
CA VAL A 52 8.69 -0.80 11.40
C VAL A 52 9.29 0.22 12.36
N GLU A 53 9.80 1.32 11.82
CA GLU A 53 10.39 2.41 12.58
C GLU A 53 9.53 3.67 12.43
N PHE A 54 9.19 4.28 13.57
CA PHE A 54 8.49 5.56 13.61
C PHE A 54 9.46 6.65 14.04
N SER A 55 9.61 7.68 13.22
CA SER A 55 10.57 8.77 13.47
C SER A 55 10.03 10.10 12.97
N SER A 56 10.71 11.21 13.31
CA SER A 56 10.45 12.48 12.63
C SER A 56 10.94 12.40 11.17
N VAL A 57 10.29 13.13 10.26
CA VAL A 57 10.80 13.30 8.88
C VAL A 57 12.18 13.95 8.88
N SER A 58 12.46 14.84 9.85
CA SER A 58 13.76 15.50 9.97
C SER A 58 14.91 14.55 10.33
N SER A 59 14.62 13.36 10.86
CA SER A 59 15.65 12.37 11.23
C SER A 59 15.93 11.35 10.13
N ILE A 60 15.22 11.41 9.00
CA ILE A 60 15.43 10.51 7.86
C ILE A 60 16.08 11.27 6.69
N GLU A 61 17.03 10.61 6.02
CA GLU A 61 17.66 11.15 4.82
C GLU A 61 16.73 10.92 3.60
N THR A 62 15.79 11.83 3.40
CA THR A 62 14.79 11.75 2.31
C THR A 62 15.39 11.84 0.91
N SER A 63 16.59 12.42 0.75
CA SER A 63 17.31 12.49 -0.54
C SER A 63 17.69 11.12 -1.10
N SER A 64 17.80 10.10 -0.24
CA SER A 64 18.07 8.72 -0.64
C SER A 64 16.83 7.95 -1.09
N TYR A 65 15.64 8.57 -1.00
CA TYR A 65 14.37 7.96 -1.37
C TYR A 65 13.82 8.52 -2.67
N ARG A 66 13.20 7.64 -3.45
CA ARG A 66 12.38 7.92 -4.63
C ARG A 66 10.91 8.01 -4.23
N LEU A 67 10.18 8.96 -4.81
CA LEU A 67 8.72 9.04 -4.67
C LEU A 67 8.05 7.93 -5.51
N LEU A 68 7.23 7.11 -4.87
CA LEU A 68 6.35 6.13 -5.54
C LEU A 68 4.96 6.69 -5.81
N GLY A 69 4.47 7.58 -4.94
CA GLY A 69 3.12 8.13 -5.06
C GLY A 69 2.63 8.76 -3.76
N TYR A 70 1.31 8.88 -3.65
CA TYR A 70 0.63 9.50 -2.51
C TYR A 70 -0.44 8.56 -1.97
N GLY A 71 -0.68 8.62 -0.66
CA GLY A 71 -1.70 7.80 0.00
C GLY A 71 -2.48 8.55 1.07
N TYR A 72 -3.65 8.00 1.41
CA TYR A 72 -4.54 8.49 2.47
C TYR A 72 -4.35 7.75 3.81
N GLY A 73 -3.62 6.63 3.78
CA GLY A 73 -3.32 5.78 4.92
C GLY A 73 -2.97 4.37 4.46
N THR A 74 -2.51 3.52 5.38
CA THR A 74 -2.21 2.11 5.08
C THR A 74 -3.24 1.19 5.72
N LEU A 75 -3.64 0.15 4.98
CA LEU A 75 -4.47 -0.95 5.50
C LEU A 75 -3.63 -2.01 6.24
N GLY A 76 -2.32 -2.00 6.03
CA GLY A 76 -1.37 -2.88 6.70
C GLY A 76 -0.47 -3.66 5.74
N LEU A 77 0.08 -4.76 6.26
CA LEU A 77 1.00 -5.64 5.56
C LEU A 77 0.30 -6.95 5.18
N ILE A 78 0.63 -7.50 4.02
CA ILE A 78 0.19 -8.82 3.59
C ILE A 78 1.34 -9.59 2.96
N THR A 79 1.39 -10.91 3.21
CA THR A 79 2.34 -11.81 2.55
C THR A 79 1.60 -12.57 1.45
N LEU A 80 2.11 -12.51 0.22
CA LEU A 80 1.58 -13.23 -0.93
C LEU A 80 2.74 -14.03 -1.55
N GLY A 81 2.69 -15.36 -1.42
CA GLY A 81 3.83 -16.21 -1.74
C GLY A 81 5.00 -15.92 -0.81
N GLU A 82 6.16 -15.57 -1.38
CA GLU A 82 7.38 -15.22 -0.65
C GLU A 82 7.56 -13.72 -0.42
N ASP A 83 6.66 -12.91 -0.99
CA ASP A 83 6.79 -11.47 -1.04
C ASP A 83 5.85 -10.78 -0.03
N VAL A 84 6.36 -9.75 0.64
CA VAL A 84 5.62 -8.95 1.61
C VAL A 84 5.25 -7.62 0.97
N PHE A 85 3.97 -7.25 1.04
CA PHE A 85 3.43 -6.04 0.45
C PHE A 85 2.84 -5.13 1.52
N LEU A 86 3.09 -3.84 1.38
CA LEU A 86 2.39 -2.77 2.08
C LEU A 86 1.18 -2.34 1.26
N CYS A 87 -0.01 -2.45 1.84
CA CYS A 87 -1.27 -2.03 1.22
C CYS A 87 -1.59 -0.58 1.64
N VAL A 88 -1.70 0.32 0.68
CA VAL A 88 -1.93 1.75 0.91
C VAL A 88 -3.19 2.19 0.18
N ILE A 89 -4.03 2.96 0.84
CA ILE A 89 -5.19 3.63 0.24
C ILE A 89 -4.66 4.76 -0.63
N THR A 90 -4.79 4.64 -1.96
CA THR A 90 -4.32 5.64 -2.93
C THR A 90 -5.46 6.44 -3.56
N GLY A 91 -6.70 5.99 -3.38
CA GLY A 91 -7.91 6.71 -3.79
C GLY A 91 -8.95 6.72 -2.67
N SER A 92 -9.53 7.88 -2.38
CA SER A 92 -10.57 8.01 -1.38
C SER A 92 -11.47 9.22 -1.63
N SER A 93 -12.76 9.07 -1.33
CA SER A 93 -13.78 10.09 -1.46
C SER A 93 -14.64 10.14 -0.20
N GLN A 94 -15.18 11.31 0.11
CA GLN A 94 -16.08 11.46 1.25
C GLN A 94 -17.42 10.78 0.95
N ALA A 95 -17.80 9.80 1.77
CA ALA A 95 -19.06 9.09 1.66
C ALA A 95 -20.18 9.77 2.45
N ALA A 96 -19.87 10.29 3.64
CA ALA A 96 -20.85 10.91 4.52
C ALA A 96 -20.19 11.89 5.51
N MET A 97 -21.04 12.68 6.16
CA MET A 97 -20.70 13.49 7.34
C MET A 97 -21.78 13.24 8.40
N VAL A 98 -21.42 12.53 9.48
CA VAL A 98 -22.40 12.08 10.49
C VAL A 98 -22.84 13.26 11.36
N ARG A 99 -21.87 14.10 11.73
CA ARG A 99 -22.02 15.38 12.44
C ARG A 99 -20.99 16.36 11.89
N PRO A 100 -21.13 17.67 12.14
CA PRO A 100 -20.09 18.63 11.77
C PRO A 100 -18.72 18.20 12.32
N GLY A 101 -17.76 17.97 11.42
CA GLY A 101 -16.41 17.50 11.77
C GLY A 101 -16.25 15.98 11.91
N GLU A 102 -17.32 15.18 11.80
CA GLU A 102 -17.25 13.72 11.80
C GLU A 102 -17.48 13.18 10.40
N THR A 103 -16.38 12.97 9.68
CA THR A 103 -16.40 12.55 8.27
C THR A 103 -16.21 11.06 8.13
N VAL A 104 -16.84 10.48 7.10
CA VAL A 104 -16.65 9.09 6.68
C VAL A 104 -16.16 9.11 5.25
N SER A 105 -15.06 8.41 5.02
CA SER A 105 -14.42 8.27 3.72
C SER A 105 -14.63 6.86 3.19
N ARG A 106 -14.92 6.74 1.89
CA ARG A 106 -14.90 5.48 1.15
C ARG A 106 -13.50 5.26 0.57
N ILE A 107 -13.07 4.00 0.52
CA ILE A 107 -11.89 3.57 -0.21
C ILE A 107 -12.29 3.41 -1.68
N ASP A 108 -11.71 4.21 -2.55
CA ASP A 108 -11.95 4.11 -4.00
C ASP A 108 -10.83 3.35 -4.71
N ASN A 109 -9.60 3.42 -4.20
CA ASN A 109 -8.48 2.64 -4.72
C ASN A 109 -7.44 2.30 -3.65
N VAL A 110 -6.83 1.12 -3.80
CA VAL A 110 -5.64 0.71 -3.05
C VAL A 110 -4.53 0.28 -4.00
N ASP A 111 -3.29 0.47 -3.57
CA ASP A 111 -2.11 -0.06 -4.24
C ASP A 111 -1.23 -0.85 -3.27
N PHE A 112 -0.46 -1.79 -3.84
CA PHE A 112 0.40 -2.71 -3.11
C PHE A 112 1.86 -2.46 -3.45
N PHE A 113 2.66 -2.21 -2.41
CA PHE A 113 4.07 -1.89 -2.57
C PHE A 113 4.94 -2.99 -1.96
N CYS A 114 5.75 -3.66 -2.78
CA CYS A 114 6.52 -4.82 -2.34
C CYS A 114 7.76 -4.41 -1.53
N LEU A 115 7.88 -4.90 -0.29
CA LEU A 115 9.04 -4.71 0.57
C LEU A 115 10.20 -5.66 0.23
N THR A 116 9.91 -6.79 -0.42
CA THR A 116 10.91 -7.83 -0.71
C THR A 116 11.67 -7.58 -2.01
N ARG A 117 11.00 -7.12 -3.07
CA ARG A 117 11.55 -7.02 -4.44
C ARG A 117 11.09 -5.74 -5.15
N ALA A 118 11.95 -5.15 -5.99
CA ALA A 118 11.64 -3.96 -6.78
C ALA A 118 10.86 -4.24 -8.08
N ALA A 119 10.82 -5.50 -8.54
CA ALA A 119 10.26 -5.89 -9.83
C ALA A 119 8.79 -5.48 -10.06
N TYR A 120 8.02 -5.31 -8.98
CA TYR A 120 6.62 -4.91 -9.04
C TYR A 120 6.41 -3.42 -9.34
N GLU A 121 7.45 -2.57 -9.26
CA GLU A 121 7.32 -1.12 -9.44
C GLU A 121 7.39 -0.71 -10.92
N ASP A 122 8.21 -1.36 -11.74
CA ASP A 122 8.40 -1.02 -13.16
C ASP A 122 7.19 -1.44 -14.04
N GLN A 123 6.46 -2.47 -13.63
CA GLN A 123 5.28 -2.97 -14.37
C GLN A 123 4.00 -2.17 -14.10
N LEU A 124 3.87 -1.55 -12.92
CA LEU A 124 2.70 -0.71 -12.58
C LEU A 124 2.59 0.52 -13.51
N THR A 125 3.72 1.03 -14.00
CA THR A 125 3.73 2.14 -14.97
C THR A 125 3.13 1.73 -16.32
N TYR A 126 3.36 0.48 -16.76
CA TYR A 126 2.78 -0.05 -17.99
C TYR A 126 1.27 -0.33 -17.86
N GLU A 127 0.80 -0.74 -16.69
CA GLU A 127 -0.62 -1.01 -16.46
C GLU A 127 -1.48 0.25 -16.35
N ALA A 128 -0.95 1.34 -15.78
CA ALA A 128 -1.65 2.63 -15.77
C ALA A 128 -1.91 3.12 -17.21
N ASP A 129 -0.89 3.10 -18.07
CA ASP A 129 -1.01 3.53 -19.47
C ASP A 129 -1.91 2.61 -20.31
N THR A 130 -1.93 1.31 -20.01
CA THR A 130 -2.78 0.34 -20.73
C THR A 130 -4.22 0.29 -20.21
N GLN A 131 -4.49 0.56 -18.93
CA GLN A 131 -5.86 0.67 -18.41
C GLN A 131 -6.60 1.88 -19.00
N PHE A 132 -5.91 3.00 -19.23
CA PHE A 132 -6.51 4.13 -19.95
C PHE A 132 -6.80 3.82 -21.43
N ALA A 133 -5.98 2.98 -22.09
CA ALA A 133 -6.19 2.58 -23.48
C ALA A 133 -7.23 1.45 -23.63
N ALA A 134 -7.35 0.55 -22.64
CA ALA A 134 -8.25 -0.58 -22.67
C ALA A 134 -9.72 -0.19 -22.48
N ASP A 135 -10.02 0.85 -21.68
CA ASP A 135 -11.41 1.27 -21.44
C ASP A 135 -12.06 1.96 -22.66
N GLU A 136 -11.26 2.57 -23.56
CA GLU A 136 -11.75 3.06 -24.87
C GLU A 136 -11.89 1.95 -25.90
N LEU A 137 -10.94 0.99 -25.95
CA LEU A 137 -10.94 -0.05 -26.99
C LEU A 137 -11.98 -1.17 -26.72
N SER A 138 -12.22 -1.48 -25.44
CA SER A 138 -13.21 -2.46 -24.98
C SER A 138 -14.65 -2.13 -25.42
N ARG A 139 -14.97 -0.85 -25.56
CA ARG A 139 -16.32 -0.39 -25.96
C ARG A 139 -16.59 -0.50 -27.46
N VAL A 140 -15.55 -0.60 -28.30
CA VAL A 140 -15.69 -0.53 -29.77
C VAL A 140 -15.50 -1.90 -30.44
N PHE A 141 -14.65 -2.76 -29.90
CA PHE A 141 -14.40 -4.08 -30.49
C PHE A 141 -14.36 -5.13 -29.39
N GLY A 142 -15.40 -5.98 -29.34
CA GLY A 142 -15.49 -7.12 -28.42
C GLY A 142 -14.43 -8.17 -28.72
N PHE A 143 -13.18 -7.87 -28.35
CA PHE A 143 -12.06 -8.79 -28.40
C PHE A 143 -11.98 -9.57 -27.10
N GLU A 144 -11.89 -10.90 -27.24
CA GLU A 144 -11.67 -11.84 -26.16
C GLU A 144 -10.43 -11.46 -25.35
N ASP A 145 -10.65 -11.40 -24.05
CA ASP A 145 -9.74 -11.18 -22.93
C ASP A 145 -8.54 -12.14 -22.95
N ARG A 146 -7.59 -11.93 -23.87
CA ARG A 146 -6.31 -12.65 -23.88
C ARG A 146 -5.29 -11.86 -23.08
N GLU A 147 -5.24 -12.18 -21.79
CA GLU A 147 -4.01 -12.70 -21.18
C GLU A 147 -2.79 -11.77 -21.33
N LEU A 148 -2.97 -10.49 -20.99
CA LEU A 148 -1.87 -9.55 -20.71
C LEU A 148 -1.97 -8.98 -19.30
N THR A 149 -2.81 -9.56 -18.44
CA THR A 149 -2.69 -9.40 -17.00
C THR A 149 -1.39 -10.07 -16.61
N THR A 150 -0.33 -9.29 -16.40
CA THR A 150 0.75 -9.75 -15.53
C THR A 150 0.06 -10.23 -14.26
N ASP A 151 0.19 -11.51 -13.92
CA ASP A 151 -0.46 -12.13 -12.75
C ASP A 151 0.12 -11.55 -11.45
N HIS A 152 -0.17 -10.28 -11.20
CA HIS A 152 0.18 -9.59 -9.99
C HIS A 152 -0.62 -10.26 -8.86
N PRO A 153 0.05 -10.78 -7.81
CA PRO A 153 -0.59 -11.65 -6.82
C PRO A 153 -1.65 -10.93 -5.99
N PHE A 154 -1.74 -9.60 -6.10
CA PHE A 154 -2.65 -8.73 -5.38
C PHE A 154 -3.83 -8.21 -6.22
N ILE A 155 -3.98 -8.55 -7.50
CA ILE A 155 -5.03 -7.96 -8.37
C ILE A 155 -6.43 -8.26 -7.85
N ALA A 156 -6.69 -9.49 -7.42
CA ALA A 156 -7.98 -9.87 -6.84
C ALA A 156 -8.28 -9.07 -5.56
N LEU A 157 -7.26 -8.85 -4.72
CA LEU A 157 -7.39 -8.05 -3.50
C LEU A 157 -7.58 -6.56 -3.80
N LYS A 158 -6.88 -6.02 -4.81
CA LYS A 158 -7.08 -4.65 -5.27
C LYS A 158 -8.52 -4.46 -5.74
N LYS A 159 -9.04 -5.35 -6.60
CA LYS A 159 -10.44 -5.30 -7.06
C LYS A 159 -11.43 -5.38 -5.90
N LEU A 160 -11.19 -6.27 -4.93
CA LEU A 160 -12.04 -6.41 -3.75
C LEU A 160 -12.03 -5.15 -2.89
N LEU A 161 -10.84 -4.64 -2.53
CA LEU A 161 -10.70 -3.50 -1.62
C LEU A 161 -11.07 -2.15 -2.27
N SER A 162 -11.13 -2.11 -3.60
CA SER A 162 -11.53 -0.94 -4.39
C SER A 162 -12.98 -1.05 -4.92
N ASP A 163 -13.78 -2.01 -4.46
CA ASP A 163 -15.15 -2.22 -4.95
C ASP A 163 -16.17 -1.15 -4.48
N GLY A 164 -15.76 -0.27 -3.58
CA GLY A 164 -16.59 0.77 -2.98
C GLY A 164 -17.34 0.36 -1.72
N SER A 165 -17.07 -0.82 -1.16
CA SER A 165 -17.72 -1.37 0.05
C SER A 165 -16.94 -1.09 1.34
N PHE A 166 -15.73 -0.51 1.25
CA PHE A 166 -14.86 -0.27 2.41
C PHE A 166 -14.82 1.22 2.80
N TYR A 167 -14.91 1.47 4.10
CA TYR A 167 -15.00 2.82 4.67
C TYR A 167 -14.08 2.99 5.88
N TYR A 168 -13.61 4.21 6.10
CA TYR A 168 -12.81 4.59 7.26
C TYR A 168 -13.16 6.01 7.71
N SER A 169 -12.81 6.35 8.95
CA SER A 169 -12.86 7.72 9.46
C SER A 169 -11.58 8.02 10.23
N LEU A 170 -11.09 9.25 10.11
CA LEU A 170 -9.97 9.76 10.91
C LEU A 170 -10.45 10.47 12.18
N ASP A 171 -11.76 10.70 12.28
CA ASP A 171 -12.38 11.48 13.35
C ASP A 171 -12.96 10.56 14.43
N PHE A 172 -13.31 9.32 14.07
CA PHE A 172 -13.90 8.36 14.99
C PHE A 172 -13.78 6.90 14.58
N ASN A 173 -14.02 5.99 15.52
CA ASN A 173 -14.06 4.57 15.26
C ASN A 173 -15.41 4.15 14.64
N LEU A 174 -15.40 3.75 13.37
CA LEU A 174 -16.58 3.23 12.65
C LEU A 174 -17.03 1.84 13.11
N THR A 175 -16.15 1.10 13.78
CA THR A 175 -16.46 -0.27 14.23
C THR A 175 -17.27 -0.30 15.52
N ASP A 176 -17.36 0.83 16.22
CA ASP A 176 -18.15 0.99 17.42
C ASP A 176 -19.57 1.46 17.09
N ARG A 177 -20.56 0.93 17.82
CA ARG A 177 -21.92 1.46 17.76
C ARG A 177 -21.96 2.86 18.34
N VAL A 178 -22.75 3.74 17.73
CA VAL A 178 -22.94 5.14 18.21
C VAL A 178 -23.41 5.20 19.67
N GLN A 179 -24.15 4.21 20.15
CA GLN A 179 -24.61 4.13 21.54
C GLN A 179 -23.48 3.85 22.56
N ASN A 180 -22.36 3.29 22.10
CA ASN A 180 -21.21 2.92 22.93
C ASN A 180 -20.09 3.97 22.84
N ARG A 181 -20.38 5.15 22.30
CA ARG A 181 -19.42 6.22 22.00
C ARG A 181 -19.78 7.50 22.75
#